data_AF-A0A8T5FNC0-F1
#
_entry.id   AF-A0A8T5FNC0-F1
#
_cell.length_a   1.000
_cell.length_b   1.000
_cell.length_c   1.000
_cell.angle_alpha   90.00
_cell.angle_beta   90.00
_cell.angle_gamma   90.00
#
_symmetry.space_group_name_H-M   'P 1'
#
loop_
_entity.id
_entity.type
_entity.pdbx_description
1 polymer ?
#
loop_
_entity_poly.entity_id
_entity_poly.type
_entity_poly.pdbx_seq_one_letter_code
_entity_poly.pdbx_strand_id
1 'polypeptide(L)'
;MSNPSNSNFSNILKEIIKKSLFTERQIEIILKSKNLSDVEFTMTKGAYYRQVSQSRDKLAGLYYSFIVLGILGVVLPDDIDVISQLSERMSVIKDGDVFPEKEQEIISVIERVVKQTTAM
;
A
#
# COMPACT_ATOMS: atom_id res chain seq x y z
N MET A 1 -7.81 -18.24 -15.93
CA MET A 1 -7.04 -18.09 -14.68
C MET A 1 -6.06 -16.96 -14.90
N SER A 2 -6.20 -15.84 -14.19
CA SER A 2 -5.22 -14.75 -14.25
C SER A 2 -3.94 -15.24 -13.57
N ASN A 3 -2.82 -15.22 -14.30
CA ASN A 3 -1.52 -15.66 -13.81
C ASN A 3 -1.14 -14.83 -12.57
N PRO A 4 -0.80 -15.43 -11.41
CA PRO A 4 -0.45 -14.70 -10.18
C PRO A 4 0.87 -13.90 -10.29
N SER A 5 1.58 -14.00 -11.42
CA SER A 5 2.95 -13.53 -11.61
C SER A 5 3.09 -12.23 -12.42
N ASN A 6 1.99 -11.58 -12.80
CA ASN A 6 2.03 -10.38 -13.67
C ASN A 6 1.54 -9.10 -12.98
N SER A 7 1.69 -8.96 -11.64
CA SER A 7 1.49 -7.64 -11.04
C SER A 7 2.69 -6.75 -11.40
N ASN A 8 2.40 -5.60 -12.02
CA ASN A 8 3.38 -4.59 -12.48
C ASN A 8 4.07 -3.85 -11.32
N PHE A 9 3.93 -4.33 -10.08
CA PHE A 9 4.58 -3.74 -8.92
C PHE A 9 6.03 -4.21 -8.84
N SER A 10 6.93 -3.27 -8.50
CA SER A 10 8.32 -3.59 -8.12
C SER A 10 8.35 -4.52 -6.90
N ASN A 11 9.46 -5.25 -6.71
CA ASN A 11 9.60 -6.16 -5.58
C ASN A 11 9.41 -5.44 -4.23
N ILE A 12 10.00 -4.24 -4.10
CA ILE A 12 9.84 -3.40 -2.92
C ILE A 12 8.36 -3.12 -2.65
N LEU A 13 7.61 -2.71 -3.68
CA LEU A 13 6.19 -2.39 -3.51
C LEU A 13 5.36 -3.64 -3.19
N LYS A 14 5.69 -4.80 -3.77
CA LYS A 14 5.07 -6.09 -3.40
C LYS A 14 5.28 -6.40 -1.92
N GLU A 15 6.50 -6.23 -1.40
CA GLU A 15 6.79 -6.46 0.03
C GLU A 15 6.05 -5.48 0.95
N ILE A 16 5.95 -4.20 0.57
CA ILE A 16 5.15 -3.23 1.30
C ILE A 16 3.66 -3.62 1.30
N ILE A 17 3.12 -3.99 0.13
CA ILE A 17 1.71 -4.40 -0.01
C ILE A 17 1.41 -5.62 0.86
N LYS A 18 2.28 -6.64 0.85
CA LYS A 18 2.13 -7.85 1.68
C LYS A 18 2.01 -7.56 3.18
N LYS A 19 2.68 -6.51 3.66
CA LYS A 19 2.63 -6.06 5.06
C LYS A 19 1.49 -5.07 5.35
N SER A 20 0.82 -4.57 4.32
CA SER A 20 -0.27 -3.60 4.43
C SER A 20 -1.63 -4.28 4.68
N LEU A 21 -2.66 -3.46 4.93
CA LEU A 21 -4.04 -3.96 5.07
C LEU A 21 -4.66 -4.46 3.76
N PHE A 22 -4.07 -4.15 2.61
CA PHE A 22 -4.63 -4.44 1.29
C PHE A 22 -3.84 -5.55 0.59
N THR A 23 -4.55 -6.40 -0.16
CA THR A 23 -3.89 -7.36 -1.06
C THR A 23 -3.43 -6.66 -2.35
N GLU A 24 -2.46 -7.24 -3.08
CA GLU A 24 -2.05 -6.74 -4.40
C GLU A 24 -3.26 -6.54 -5.33
N ARG A 25 -4.19 -7.49 -5.31
CA ARG A 25 -5.42 -7.40 -6.08
C ARG A 25 -6.28 -6.19 -5.69
N GLN A 26 -6.43 -5.92 -4.40
CA GLN A 26 -7.18 -4.75 -3.92
C GLN A 26 -6.48 -3.45 -4.33
N ILE A 27 -5.15 -3.40 -4.29
CA ILE A 27 -4.38 -2.25 -4.78
C ILE A 27 -4.60 -2.04 -6.27
N GLU A 28 -4.49 -3.08 -7.11
CA GLU A 28 -4.79 -2.99 -8.55
C GLU A 28 -6.20 -2.45 -8.82
N ILE A 29 -7.19 -2.93 -8.06
CA ILE A 29 -8.59 -2.50 -8.19
C ILE A 29 -8.76 -1.04 -7.80
N ILE A 30 -8.11 -0.59 -6.71
CA ILE A 30 -8.09 0.81 -6.29
C ILE A 30 -7.49 1.68 -7.38
N LEU A 31 -6.32 1.31 -7.91
CA LEU A 31 -5.63 2.05 -8.97
C LEU A 31 -6.51 2.16 -10.22
N LYS A 32 -7.09 1.04 -10.69
CA LYS A 32 -8.01 1.05 -11.82
C LYS A 32 -9.24 1.94 -11.56
N SER A 33 -9.85 1.83 -10.39
CA SER A 33 -11.06 2.62 -10.07
C SER A 33 -10.80 4.13 -10.01
N LYS A 34 -9.55 4.53 -9.78
CA LYS A 34 -9.09 5.92 -9.78
C LYS A 34 -8.49 6.38 -11.12
N ASN A 35 -8.57 5.55 -12.16
CA ASN A 35 -7.96 5.79 -13.48
C ASN A 35 -6.43 6.01 -13.38
N LEU A 36 -5.76 5.32 -12.45
CA LEU A 36 -4.31 5.36 -12.24
C LEU A 36 -3.57 4.15 -12.86
N SER A 37 -4.31 3.18 -13.40
CA SER A 37 -3.78 1.98 -14.04
C SER A 37 -4.83 1.40 -14.98
N ASP A 38 -4.38 0.92 -16.15
CA ASP A 38 -5.23 0.30 -17.17
C ASP A 38 -5.30 -1.23 -17.04
N VAL A 39 -4.88 -1.78 -15.88
CA VAL A 39 -4.84 -3.23 -15.65
C VAL A 39 -6.18 -3.90 -16.01
N GLU A 40 -6.13 -4.97 -16.81
CA GLU A 40 -7.32 -5.71 -17.18
C GLU A 40 -7.61 -6.86 -16.22
N PHE A 41 -8.89 -7.12 -16.00
CA PHE A 41 -9.34 -8.10 -15.04
C PHE A 41 -10.23 -9.13 -15.72
N THR A 42 -9.86 -10.41 -15.61
CA THR A 42 -10.68 -11.53 -16.08
C THR A 42 -11.82 -11.80 -15.10
N MET A 43 -12.81 -10.89 -15.05
CA MET A 43 -14.02 -11.01 -14.24
C MET A 43 -15.19 -10.23 -14.84
N THR A 44 -16.41 -10.52 -14.39
CA THR A 44 -17.59 -9.78 -14.83
C THR A 44 -17.60 -8.36 -14.26
N LYS A 45 -18.29 -7.42 -14.95
CA LYS A 45 -18.46 -6.04 -14.46
C LYS A 45 -19.05 -6.01 -13.05
N GLY A 46 -20.06 -6.83 -12.77
CA GLY A 46 -20.67 -6.90 -11.43
C GLY A 46 -19.71 -7.40 -10.36
N ALA A 47 -18.88 -8.41 -10.66
CA ALA A 47 -17.85 -8.88 -9.73
C ALA A 47 -16.79 -7.79 -9.46
N TYR A 48 -16.39 -7.05 -10.50
CA TYR A 48 -15.47 -5.92 -10.37
C TYR A 48 -16.02 -4.83 -9.43
N TYR A 49 -17.24 -4.35 -9.67
CA TYR A 49 -17.83 -3.30 -8.83
C TYR A 49 -18.04 -3.74 -7.37
N ARG A 50 -18.31 -5.02 -7.11
CA ARG A 50 -18.32 -5.55 -5.73
C ARG A 50 -16.94 -5.46 -5.07
N GLN A 51 -15.88 -5.82 -5.79
CA GLN A 51 -14.52 -5.71 -5.27
C GLN A 51 -14.08 -4.24 -5.08
N VAL A 52 -14.54 -3.32 -5.94
CA VAL A 52 -14.36 -1.88 -5.76
C VAL A 52 -15.01 -1.41 -4.46
N SER A 53 -16.27 -1.80 -4.22
CA SER A 53 -16.96 -1.45 -2.96
C SER A 53 -16.21 -1.99 -1.74
N GLN A 54 -15.81 -3.27 -1.76
CA GLN A 54 -15.05 -3.87 -0.66
C GLN A 54 -13.73 -3.16 -0.39
N SER A 55 -13.02 -2.75 -1.45
CA SER A 55 -11.76 -2.01 -1.33
C SER A 55 -11.98 -0.60 -0.78
N ARG A 56 -13.07 0.07 -1.20
CA ARG A 56 -13.48 1.38 -0.67
C ARG A 56 -13.85 1.31 0.81
N ASP A 57 -14.61 0.30 1.21
CA ASP A 57 -15.05 0.13 2.59
C ASP A 57 -13.85 -0.15 3.51
N LYS A 58 -12.86 -0.93 3.03
CA LYS A 58 -11.59 -1.13 3.72
C LYS A 58 -10.77 0.16 3.84
N LEU A 59 -10.72 0.99 2.79
CA LEU A 59 -10.06 2.31 2.84
C LEU A 59 -10.73 3.26 3.82
N ALA A 60 -12.06 3.29 3.86
CA ALA A 60 -12.79 4.04 4.87
C ALA A 60 -12.47 3.53 6.28
N GLY A 61 -12.40 2.21 6.48
CA GLY A 61 -11.98 1.60 7.74
C GLY A 61 -10.59 2.08 8.19
N LEU A 62 -9.61 2.13 7.30
CA LEU A 62 -8.28 2.67 7.58
C LEU A 62 -8.35 4.14 8.04
N TYR A 63 -9.15 4.98 7.39
CA TYR A 63 -9.32 6.38 7.80
C TYR A 63 -9.97 6.52 9.18
N TYR A 64 -11.01 5.74 9.46
CA TYR A 64 -11.60 5.71 10.80
C TYR A 64 -10.60 5.21 11.85
N SER A 65 -9.74 4.25 11.52
CA SER A 65 -8.66 3.81 12.42
C SER A 65 -7.68 4.94 12.73
N PHE A 66 -7.24 5.72 11.74
CA PHE A 66 -6.38 6.89 12.01
C PHE A 66 -7.06 7.92 12.89
N ILE A 67 -8.35 8.20 12.68
CA ILE A 67 -9.12 9.14 13.50
C ILE A 67 -9.16 8.67 14.96
N VAL A 68 -9.54 7.41 15.20
CA VAL A 68 -9.65 6.87 16.57
C VAL A 68 -8.29 6.86 17.26
N LEU A 69 -7.25 6.37 16.59
CA LEU A 69 -5.90 6.29 17.18
C LEU A 69 -5.31 7.68 17.43
N GLY A 70 -5.58 8.65 16.56
CA GLY A 70 -5.16 10.04 16.73
C GLY A 70 -5.86 10.73 17.91
N ILE A 71 -7.19 10.59 18.03
CA ILE A 71 -7.95 11.16 19.17
C ILE A 71 -7.48 10.57 20.51
N LEU A 72 -7.10 9.29 20.52
CA LEU A 72 -6.60 8.61 21.70
C LEU A 72 -5.12 8.90 22.00
N GLY A 73 -4.42 9.66 21.15
CA GLY A 73 -3.00 9.96 21.29
C GLY A 73 -2.07 8.76 21.10
N VAL A 74 -2.55 7.69 20.45
CA VAL A 74 -1.76 6.49 20.15
C VAL A 74 -0.89 6.70 18.90
N VAL A 75 -1.43 7.40 17.90
CA VAL A 75 -0.67 7.85 16.73
C VAL A 75 -0.52 9.36 16.86
N LEU A 76 0.71 9.82 17.03
CA LEU A 76 1.01 11.24 17.16
C LEU A 76 1.16 11.89 15.77
N PRO A 77 0.96 13.21 15.66
CA PRO A 77 1.21 13.93 14.40
C PRO A 77 2.62 13.68 13.85
N ASP A 78 3.62 13.63 14.73
CA ASP A 78 5.02 13.37 14.36
C ASP A 78 5.21 11.98 13.72
N ASP A 79 4.46 10.96 14.16
CA ASP A 79 4.49 9.63 13.56
C ASP A 79 3.96 9.66 12.12
N ILE A 80 2.87 10.42 11.90
CA ILE A 80 2.27 10.61 10.58
C ILE A 80 3.24 11.34 9.64
N ASP A 81 3.94 12.36 10.14
CA ASP A 81 4.92 13.12 9.38
C ASP A 81 6.10 12.24 8.94
N VAL A 82 6.63 11.41 9.85
CA VAL A 82 7.70 10.46 9.54
C VAL A 82 7.27 9.46 8.45
N ILE A 83 6.07 8.89 8.57
CA ILE A 83 5.53 7.95 7.58
C ILE A 83 5.27 8.65 6.23
N SER A 84 4.82 9.90 6.25
CA SER A 84 4.57 10.70 5.04
C SER A 84 5.86 11.00 4.28
N GLN A 85 6.91 11.43 5.00
CA GLN A 85 8.24 11.67 4.42
C GLN A 85 8.85 10.38 3.86
N LEU A 86 8.68 9.25 4.55
CA LEU A 86 9.12 7.95 4.04
C LEU A 86 8.39 7.61 2.73
N SER A 87 7.07 7.79 2.69
CA SER A 87 6.25 7.53 1.50
C SER A 87 6.65 8.40 0.31
N GLU A 88 6.95 9.68 0.53
CA GLU A 88 7.44 10.59 -0.51
C GLU A 88 8.77 10.10 -1.10
N ARG A 89 9.73 9.72 -0.24
CA ARG A 89 11.01 9.16 -0.69
C ARG A 89 10.83 7.85 -1.47
N MET A 90 9.85 7.02 -1.09
CA MET A 90 9.56 5.77 -1.81
C MET A 90 8.89 6.00 -3.16
N SER A 91 8.22 7.14 -3.38
CA SER A 91 7.59 7.45 -4.68
C SER A 91 8.60 7.51 -5.83
N VAL A 92 9.86 7.88 -5.53
CA VAL A 92 10.99 7.92 -6.48
C VAL A 92 11.44 6.52 -6.92
N ILE A 93 11.19 5.50 -6.09
CA ILE A 93 11.57 4.11 -6.36
C ILE A 93 10.50 3.36 -7.17
N LYS A 94 9.29 3.92 -7.31
CA LYS A 94 8.18 3.30 -8.03
C LYS A 94 8.51 3.02 -9.52
N ASP A 95 9.37 3.83 -10.11
CA ASP A 95 9.60 3.88 -11.57
C ASP A 95 11.06 3.54 -11.98
N GLY A 96 11.92 3.11 -11.05
CA GLY A 96 13.35 2.85 -11.30
C GLY A 96 13.77 1.40 -11.07
N ASP A 97 14.71 0.91 -11.90
CA ASP A 97 15.39 -0.36 -11.67
C ASP A 97 16.34 -0.23 -10.47
N VAL A 98 16.02 -0.94 -9.39
CA VAL A 98 16.83 -0.96 -8.16
C VAL A 98 17.62 -2.28 -8.11
N PHE A 99 18.92 -2.19 -7.89
CA PHE A 99 19.75 -3.37 -7.66
C PHE A 99 19.23 -4.18 -6.46
N PRO A 100 19.19 -5.51 -6.51
CA PRO A 100 18.62 -6.36 -5.45
C PRO A 100 19.15 -6.05 -4.04
N GLU A 101 20.44 -5.72 -3.91
CA GLU A 101 21.06 -5.38 -2.62
C GLU A 101 20.47 -4.10 -2.03
N LYS A 102 20.17 -3.11 -2.89
CA LYS A 102 19.50 -1.87 -2.47
C LYS A 102 18.03 -2.09 -2.14
N GLU A 103 17.35 -3.05 -2.78
CA GLU A 103 15.97 -3.40 -2.41
C GLU A 103 15.87 -3.88 -0.96
N GLN A 104 16.80 -4.76 -0.54
CA GLN A 104 16.84 -5.25 0.84
C GLN A 104 17.13 -4.13 1.84
N GLU A 105 18.07 -3.24 1.51
CA GLU A 105 18.38 -2.08 2.35
C GLU A 105 17.14 -1.18 2.52
N ILE A 106 16.46 -0.84 1.43
CA ILE A 106 15.24 -0.03 1.45
C ILE A 106 14.16 -0.68 2.31
N ILE A 107 13.89 -1.97 2.11
CA ILE A 107 12.89 -2.71 2.90
C ILE A 107 13.26 -2.67 4.39
N SER A 108 14.54 -2.87 4.73
CA SER A 108 15.01 -2.83 6.11
C SER A 108 14.82 -1.47 6.77
N VAL A 109 15.00 -0.38 6.02
CA VAL A 109 14.75 1.00 6.48
C VAL A 109 13.27 1.21 6.74
N ILE A 110 12.40 0.78 5.82
CA ILE A 110 10.94 0.86 6.00
C ILE A 110 10.52 0.12 7.26
N GLU A 111 10.98 -1.14 7.43
CA GLU A 111 10.63 -1.94 8.61
C GLU A 111 11.12 -1.29 9.91
N ARG A 112 12.31 -0.70 9.91
CA ARG A 112 12.86 0.00 11.07
C ARG A 112 11.99 1.20 11.44
N VAL A 113 11.65 2.04 10.46
CA VAL A 113 10.83 3.24 10.69
C VAL A 113 9.46 2.84 11.22
N VAL A 114 8.79 1.87 10.58
CA VAL A 114 7.48 1.38 11.04
C VAL A 114 7.56 0.88 12.48
N LYS A 115 8.55 0.03 12.80
CA LYS A 115 8.74 -0.47 14.17
C LYS A 115 9.00 0.63 15.20
N GLN A 116 9.75 1.67 14.83
CA GLN A 116 10.02 2.81 15.71
C GLN A 116 8.75 3.61 15.98
N THR A 117 7.96 3.92 14.94
CA THR A 117 6.68 4.65 15.08
C THR A 117 5.58 3.86 15.77
N THR A 118 5.71 2.53 15.85
CA THR A 118 4.74 1.65 16.55
C THR A 118 5.31 1.05 17.83
N ALA A 119 6.46 1.52 18.30
CA ALA A 119 7.06 1.02 19.54
C ALA A 119 6.18 1.47 20.73
N MET A 120 5.71 0.49 21.49
CA MET A 120 4.95 0.69 22.74
C MET A 120 5.88 0.58 23.95
#